data_AF-A0A7K1UTK4-F1
#
_entry.id   AF-A0A7K1UTK4-F1
#
_cell.length_a   1.000
_cell.length_b   1.000
_cell.length_c   1.000
_cell.angle_alpha   90.00
_cell.angle_beta   90.00
_cell.angle_gamma   90.00
#
_symmetry.space_group_name_H-M   'P 1'
#
loop_
_entity.id
_entity.type
_entity.pdbx_description
1 polymer ?
#
loop_
_entity_poly.entity_id
_entity_poly.type
_entity_poly.pdbx_seq_one_letter_code
_entity_poly.pdbx_strand_id
1 'polypeptide(L)'
;MSPCEPVWHRALAEEQGDPAMYAWHTPLVLTYLLQHPQQPAAREQYLDSQFRLLQLYVEHGLDALNRFGSVQRRRNAHQGKDFAYDTEALADYHPLPGHTPARFARSIHDLCDADGRFVGDGHAAYGVRVHEWARATVAAYLTGLSD
;
A
#
# COMPACT_ATOMS: atom_id res chain seq x y z
N MET A 1 12.29 4.53 -16.96
CA MET A 1 11.68 3.41 -16.21
C MET A 1 12.40 3.27 -14.90
N SER A 2 11.67 3.05 -13.82
CA SER A 2 12.26 2.77 -12.50
C SER A 2 12.81 1.34 -12.49
N PRO A 3 13.95 1.04 -11.84
CA PRO A 3 14.40 -0.34 -11.64
C PRO A 3 13.39 -1.21 -10.87
N CYS A 4 12.44 -0.59 -10.17
CA CYS A 4 11.35 -1.27 -9.44
C CYS A 4 10.20 -1.74 -10.35
N GLU A 5 10.07 -1.18 -11.55
CA GLU A 5 8.93 -1.43 -12.45
C GLU A 5 8.83 -2.89 -12.93
N PRO A 6 9.91 -3.59 -13.30
CA PRO A 6 9.85 -5.02 -13.62
C PRO A 6 9.39 -5.88 -12.43
N VAL A 7 9.85 -5.57 -11.21
CA VAL A 7 9.48 -6.31 -9.99
C VAL A 7 8.02 -6.06 -9.63
N TRP A 8 7.54 -4.83 -9.84
CA TRP A 8 6.14 -4.46 -9.68
C TRP A 8 5.22 -5.27 -10.59
N HIS A 9 5.53 -5.33 -11.89
CA HIS A 9 4.71 -6.11 -12.82
C HIS A 9 4.75 -7.61 -12.52
N ARG A 10 5.89 -8.14 -12.05
CA ARG A 10 5.98 -9.52 -11.59
C ARG A 10 5.12 -9.78 -10.36
N ALA A 11 5.18 -8.91 -9.35
CA ALA A 11 4.35 -9.02 -8.15
C ALA A 11 2.86 -9.06 -8.52
N LEU A 12 2.41 -8.11 -9.36
CA LEU A 12 1.04 -8.07 -9.85
C LEU A 12 0.64 -9.36 -10.60
N ALA A 13 1.52 -9.88 -11.45
CA ALA A 13 1.25 -11.11 -12.21
C ALA A 13 1.12 -12.33 -11.29
N GLU A 14 1.97 -12.45 -10.27
CA GLU A 14 1.90 -13.54 -9.30
C GLU A 14 0.62 -13.45 -8.44
N GLU A 15 0.25 -12.24 -7.99
CA GLU A 15 -1.00 -12.02 -7.25
C GLU A 15 -2.25 -12.43 -8.04
N GLN A 16 -2.27 -12.27 -9.37
CA GLN A 16 -3.40 -12.72 -10.19
C GLN A 16 -3.55 -14.25 -10.21
N GLY A 17 -2.46 -14.99 -10.01
CA GLY A 17 -2.45 -16.46 -9.99
C GLY A 17 -2.60 -17.07 -8.59
N ASP A 18 -2.45 -16.28 -7.53
CA ASP A 18 -2.42 -16.74 -6.15
C ASP A 18 -3.37 -15.92 -5.25
N PRO A 19 -4.59 -16.44 -4.98
CA PRO A 19 -5.57 -15.76 -4.13
C PRO A 19 -5.09 -15.50 -2.70
N ALA A 20 -4.18 -16.30 -2.17
CA ALA A 20 -3.62 -16.09 -0.84
C ALA A 20 -2.64 -14.90 -0.87
N MET A 21 -1.80 -14.79 -1.89
CA MET A 21 -0.94 -13.62 -2.10
C MET A 21 -1.76 -12.35 -2.37
N TYR A 22 -2.85 -12.47 -3.14
CA TYR A 22 -3.76 -11.36 -3.47
C TYR A 22 -4.37 -10.69 -2.23
N ALA A 23 -4.39 -11.36 -1.07
CA ALA A 23 -4.83 -10.75 0.17
C ALA A 23 -4.06 -9.46 0.51
N TRP A 24 -2.79 -9.34 0.08
CA TRP A 24 -1.95 -8.15 0.28
C TRP A 24 -1.93 -7.18 -0.91
N HIS A 25 -2.82 -7.34 -1.89
CA HIS A 25 -2.86 -6.48 -3.08
C HIS A 25 -3.00 -4.99 -2.73
N THR A 26 -3.87 -4.66 -1.77
CA THR A 26 -4.09 -3.27 -1.36
C THR A 26 -2.81 -2.65 -0.78
N PRO A 27 -2.20 -3.19 0.30
CA PRO A 27 -0.97 -2.60 0.83
C PRO A 27 0.19 -2.62 -0.16
N LEU A 28 0.28 -3.62 -1.06
CA LEU A 28 1.27 -3.63 -2.15
C LEU A 28 1.12 -2.40 -3.06
N VAL A 29 -0.09 -2.16 -3.59
CA VAL A 29 -0.39 -1.03 -4.49
C VAL A 29 -0.15 0.30 -3.79
N LEU A 30 -0.69 0.48 -2.58
CA LEU A 30 -0.57 1.74 -1.84
C LEU A 30 0.90 2.09 -1.60
N THR A 31 1.69 1.12 -1.15
CA THR A 31 3.11 1.31 -0.87
C THR A 31 3.88 1.66 -2.14
N TYR A 32 3.62 0.95 -3.25
CA TYR A 32 4.29 1.20 -4.53
C TYR A 32 3.99 2.61 -5.05
N LEU A 33 2.73 3.04 -5.09
CA LEU A 33 2.35 4.34 -5.64
C LEU A 33 2.90 5.49 -4.79
N LEU A 34 2.96 5.34 -3.46
CA LEU A 34 3.56 6.33 -2.58
C LEU A 34 5.08 6.43 -2.76
N GLN A 35 5.79 5.32 -3.00
CA GLN A 35 7.22 5.39 -3.33
C GLN A 35 7.51 5.88 -4.75
N HIS A 36 6.50 5.87 -5.62
CA HIS A 36 6.61 6.15 -7.05
C HIS A 36 5.49 7.06 -7.56
N PRO A 37 5.34 8.29 -7.04
CA PRO A 37 4.22 9.18 -7.34
C PRO A 37 4.18 9.65 -8.81
N GLN A 38 5.28 9.48 -9.56
CA GLN A 38 5.33 9.74 -11.00
C GLN A 38 4.63 8.67 -11.86
N GLN A 39 4.19 7.55 -11.26
CA GLN A 39 3.49 6.50 -11.99
C GLN A 39 2.11 6.99 -12.48
N PRO A 40 1.68 6.66 -13.71
CA PRO A 40 0.36 7.08 -14.20
C PRO A 40 -0.83 6.66 -13.32
N ALA A 41 -0.66 5.58 -12.54
CA ALA A 41 -1.65 5.10 -11.58
C ALA A 41 -1.69 5.92 -10.27
N ALA A 42 -0.64 6.67 -9.95
CA ALA A 42 -0.52 7.51 -8.76
C ALA A 42 -1.25 8.85 -8.98
N ARG A 43 -2.59 8.81 -9.00
CA ARG A 43 -3.40 10.02 -9.14
C ARG A 43 -3.35 10.84 -7.87
N GLU A 44 -2.84 12.07 -7.98
CA GLU A 44 -2.61 13.01 -6.86
C GLU A 44 -3.82 13.14 -5.91
N GLN A 45 -5.02 13.27 -6.47
CA GLN A 45 -6.28 13.38 -5.72
C GLN A 45 -6.61 12.18 -4.80
N TYR A 46 -5.92 11.05 -4.95
CA TYR A 46 -6.09 9.86 -4.11
C TYR A 46 -4.89 9.58 -3.20
N LEU A 47 -3.75 10.25 -3.36
CA LEU A 47 -2.55 9.89 -2.62
C LEU A 47 -2.69 10.13 -1.10
N ASP A 48 -3.43 11.16 -0.68
CA ASP A 48 -3.69 11.41 0.74
C ASP A 48 -4.48 10.26 1.39
N SER A 49 -5.58 9.84 0.78
CA SER A 49 -6.38 8.74 1.31
C SER A 49 -5.63 7.41 1.25
N GLN A 50 -4.81 7.20 0.22
CA GLN A 50 -3.91 6.04 0.12
C GLN A 50 -2.87 6.01 1.25
N PHE A 51 -2.30 7.16 1.61
CA PHE A 51 -1.36 7.28 2.73
C PHE A 51 -2.02 6.98 4.07
N ARG A 52 -3.22 7.48 4.31
CA ARG A 52 -4.00 7.19 5.53
C ARG A 52 -4.39 5.72 5.63
N LEU A 53 -4.78 5.10 4.51
CA LEU A 53 -5.04 3.66 4.44
C LEU A 53 -3.79 2.82 4.74
N LEU A 54 -2.62 3.28 4.29
CA LEU A 54 -1.37 2.61 4.59
C LEU A 54 -1.03 2.70 6.09
N GLN A 55 -1.32 3.83 6.74
CA GLN A 55 -1.20 3.96 8.20
C GLN A 55 -2.15 3.00 8.94
N LEU A 56 -3.42 2.92 8.53
CA LEU A 56 -4.40 1.94 9.06
C LEU A 56 -3.84 0.50 8.99
N TYR A 57 -3.26 0.14 7.85
CA TYR A 57 -2.66 -1.19 7.66
C TYR A 57 -1.44 -1.42 8.57
N VAL A 58 -0.58 -0.42 8.72
CA VAL A 58 0.60 -0.51 9.58
C VAL A 58 0.21 -0.62 11.05
N GLU A 59 -0.85 0.07 11.48
CA GLU A 59 -1.28 0.06 12.88
C GLU A 59 -2.12 -1.18 13.25
N HIS A 60 -3.08 -1.55 12.41
CA HIS A 60 -4.10 -2.54 12.74
C HIS A 60 -4.07 -3.79 11.86
N GLY A 61 -3.14 -3.85 10.91
CA GLY A 61 -2.92 -5.03 10.07
C GLY A 61 -3.95 -5.23 8.96
N LEU A 62 -3.84 -6.41 8.33
CA LEU A 62 -4.55 -6.71 7.09
C LEU A 62 -6.07 -6.82 7.27
N ASP A 63 -6.53 -7.39 8.39
CA ASP A 63 -7.95 -7.59 8.66
C ASP A 63 -8.71 -6.26 8.78
N ALA A 64 -8.10 -5.27 9.45
CA ALA A 64 -8.67 -3.94 9.60
C ALA A 64 -8.80 -3.25 8.23
N LEU A 65 -7.76 -3.31 7.41
CA LEU A 65 -7.76 -2.77 6.05
C LEU A 65 -8.84 -3.43 5.17
N ASN A 66 -8.93 -4.76 5.21
CA ASN A 66 -9.92 -5.52 4.45
C ASN A 66 -11.36 -5.21 4.90
N ARG A 67 -11.57 -5.05 6.21
CA ARG A 67 -12.87 -4.64 6.76
C ARG A 67 -13.24 -3.24 6.28
N PHE A 68 -12.32 -2.29 6.32
CA PHE A 68 -12.53 -0.95 5.79
C PHE A 68 -12.94 -1.01 4.31
N GLY A 69 -12.16 -1.70 3.48
CA GLY A 69 -12.47 -1.86 2.05
C GLY A 69 -13.83 -2.51 1.78
N SER A 70 -14.23 -3.48 2.61
CA SER A 70 -15.55 -4.12 2.53
C SER A 70 -16.69 -3.12 2.81
N VAL A 71 -16.55 -2.29 3.85
CA VAL A 71 -17.52 -1.23 4.16
C VAL A 71 -17.63 -0.23 3.01
N GLN A 72 -16.51 0.21 2.45
CA GLN A 72 -16.50 1.15 1.33
C GLN A 72 -17.17 0.57 0.07
N ARG A 73 -16.87 -0.68 -0.28
CA ARG A 73 -17.54 -1.37 -1.41
C ARG A 73 -19.05 -1.47 -1.21
N ARG A 74 -19.48 -1.80 0.02
CA ARG A 74 -20.92 -1.84 0.35
C ARG A 74 -21.57 -0.46 0.22
N ARG A 75 -20.91 0.60 0.71
CA ARG A 75 -21.42 1.98 0.56
C ARG A 75 -21.52 2.40 -0.90
N ASN A 76 -20.49 2.13 -1.69
CA ASN A 76 -20.50 2.39 -3.13
C ASN A 76 -21.67 1.67 -3.82
N ALA A 77 -21.89 0.39 -3.51
CA ALA A 77 -23.01 -0.36 -4.05
C ALA A 77 -24.39 0.23 -3.70
N HIS A 78 -24.50 0.93 -2.57
CA HIS A 78 -25.75 1.58 -2.14
C HIS A 78 -25.90 3.04 -2.62
N GLN A 79 -24.81 3.80 -2.73
CA GLN A 79 -24.82 5.23 -3.04
C GLN A 79 -24.56 5.53 -4.52
N GLY A 80 -24.04 4.56 -5.29
CA GLY A 80 -23.81 4.72 -6.72
C GLY A 80 -22.89 5.90 -7.05
N LYS A 81 -23.39 6.83 -7.88
CA LYS A 81 -22.60 7.96 -8.39
C LYS A 81 -22.25 9.01 -7.31
N ASP A 82 -22.94 9.00 -6.18
CA ASP A 82 -22.72 9.92 -5.06
C ASP A 82 -21.73 9.37 -4.02
N PHE A 83 -21.03 8.28 -4.36
CA PHE A 83 -20.06 7.65 -3.47
C PHE A 83 -18.81 8.53 -3.28
N ALA A 84 -18.61 8.96 -2.03
CA ALA A 84 -17.33 9.45 -1.54
C ALA A 84 -16.76 8.45 -0.53
N TYR A 85 -15.45 8.24 -0.54
CA TYR A 85 -14.78 7.45 0.49
C TYR A 85 -15.06 8.10 1.86
N ASP A 86 -15.44 7.28 2.83
CA ASP A 86 -15.58 7.76 4.20
C ASP A 86 -14.18 8.01 4.80
N THR A 87 -13.71 9.25 4.64
CA THR A 87 -12.41 9.69 5.16
C THR A 87 -12.49 10.08 6.63
N GLU A 88 -13.68 10.18 7.24
CA GLU A 88 -13.81 10.45 8.68
C GLU A 88 -13.21 9.33 9.51
N ALA A 89 -13.41 8.08 9.09
CA ALA A 89 -12.79 6.91 9.70
C ALA A 89 -11.25 6.87 9.55
N LEU A 90 -10.67 7.79 8.76
CA LEU A 90 -9.23 7.97 8.58
C LEU A 90 -8.74 9.33 9.11
N ALA A 91 -9.60 10.10 9.79
CA ALA A 91 -9.29 11.46 10.24
C ALA A 91 -8.18 11.51 11.29
N ASP A 92 -8.07 10.47 12.12
CA ASP A 92 -7.04 10.35 13.17
C ASP A 92 -5.63 10.09 12.61
N TYR A 93 -5.52 9.70 11.33
CA TYR A 93 -4.24 9.50 10.67
C TYR A 93 -3.63 10.82 10.16
N HIS A 94 -2.32 10.83 9.98
CA HIS A 94 -1.64 11.99 9.42
C HIS A 94 -1.99 12.18 7.94
N PRO A 95 -2.20 13.43 7.47
CA PRO A 95 -2.26 13.70 6.04
C PRO A 95 -0.94 13.36 5.36
N LEU A 96 -0.99 13.12 4.06
CA LEU A 96 0.22 12.99 3.25
C LEU A 96 0.98 14.34 3.25
N PRO A 97 2.27 14.35 3.62
CA PRO A 97 3.08 15.55 3.51
C PRO A 97 3.16 16.05 2.06
N GLY A 98 3.26 17.37 1.86
CA GLY A 98 3.38 18.00 0.53
C GLY A 98 4.72 17.74 -0.20
N HIS A 99 5.51 16.79 0.27
CA HIS A 99 6.79 16.40 -0.32
C HIS A 99 6.88 14.87 -0.40
N THR A 100 7.67 14.37 -1.36
CA THR A 100 8.00 12.94 -1.44
C THR A 100 9.39 12.71 -0.83
N PRO A 101 9.56 11.73 0.08
CA PRO A 101 10.86 11.38 0.62
C PRO A 101 11.87 11.05 -0.48
N ALA A 102 13.10 11.55 -0.35
CA ALA A 102 14.18 11.26 -1.31
C ALA A 102 14.65 9.80 -1.25
N ARG A 103 14.42 9.11 -0.13
CA ARG A 103 14.79 7.71 0.08
C ARG A 103 13.80 7.00 1.00
N PHE A 104 13.63 5.70 0.76
CA PHE A 104 12.91 4.78 1.63
C PHE A 104 13.86 3.70 2.13
N ALA A 105 13.69 3.24 3.37
CA ALA A 105 14.54 2.20 3.94
C ALA A 105 14.33 0.81 3.33
N ARG A 106 13.19 0.62 2.66
CA ARG A 106 12.77 -0.61 1.98
C ARG A 106 12.15 -0.27 0.63
N SER A 107 12.25 -1.21 -0.29
CA SER A 107 11.71 -1.14 -1.65
C SER A 107 10.93 -2.41 -1.98
N ILE A 108 10.28 -2.42 -3.14
CA ILE A 108 9.60 -3.63 -3.64
C ILE A 108 10.54 -4.84 -3.83
N HIS A 109 11.85 -4.60 -3.99
CA HIS A 109 12.83 -5.68 -4.10
C HIS A 109 12.97 -6.48 -2.80
N ASP A 110 12.68 -5.84 -1.65
CA ASP A 110 12.71 -6.47 -0.34
C ASP A 110 11.53 -7.43 -0.10
N LEU A 111 10.59 -7.57 -1.04
CA LEU A 111 9.48 -8.52 -0.92
C LEU A 111 9.84 -9.95 -1.34
N CYS A 112 10.98 -10.12 -2.00
CA CYS A 112 11.45 -11.43 -2.43
C CYS A 112 12.20 -12.14 -1.30
N ASP A 113 12.11 -13.46 -1.27
CA ASP A 113 12.99 -14.31 -0.49
C ASP A 113 14.41 -14.34 -1.09
N ALA A 114 15.31 -15.10 -0.44
CA ALA A 114 16.71 -15.23 -0.87
C ALA A 114 16.87 -15.87 -2.26
N ASP A 115 15.87 -16.61 -2.74
CA ASP A 115 15.83 -17.23 -4.07
C ASP A 115 15.15 -16.33 -5.11
N GLY A 116 14.73 -15.12 -4.73
CA GLY A 116 14.11 -14.13 -5.61
C GLY A 116 12.62 -14.37 -5.88
N ARG A 117 11.94 -15.21 -5.08
CA ARG A 117 10.50 -15.53 -5.19
C ARG A 117 9.71 -14.73 -4.16
N PHE A 118 8.46 -14.36 -4.44
CA PHE A 118 7.67 -13.59 -3.46
C PHE A 118 7.17 -14.44 -2.30
N VAL A 119 6.76 -15.69 -2.57
CA VAL A 119 6.12 -16.59 -1.59
C VAL A 119 6.86 -17.92 -1.42
N GLY A 120 8.14 -18.01 -1.81
CA GLY A 120 8.90 -19.28 -1.74
C GLY A 120 9.13 -19.81 -0.33
N ASP A 121 9.12 -18.93 0.67
CA ASP A 121 9.12 -19.24 2.11
C ASP A 121 7.72 -19.10 2.76
N GLY A 122 6.67 -18.98 1.94
CA GLY A 122 5.26 -18.97 2.34
C GLY A 122 4.61 -17.59 2.48
N HIS A 123 3.28 -17.56 2.41
CA HIS A 123 2.48 -16.32 2.45
C HIS A 123 2.64 -15.52 3.73
N ALA A 124 2.86 -16.20 4.87
CA ALA A 124 3.10 -15.53 6.14
C ALA A 124 4.37 -14.65 6.10
N ALA A 125 5.45 -15.18 5.52
CA ALA A 125 6.70 -14.46 5.37
C ALA A 125 6.58 -13.30 4.36
N TYR A 126 5.88 -13.53 3.24
CA TYR A 126 5.52 -12.46 2.31
C TYR A 126 4.73 -11.33 2.99
N GLY A 127 3.73 -11.69 3.80
CA GLY A 127 2.93 -10.71 4.54
C GLY A 127 3.75 -9.88 5.53
N VAL A 128 4.74 -10.49 6.20
CA VAL A 128 5.71 -9.77 7.05
C VAL A 128 6.52 -8.78 6.22
N ARG A 129 7.04 -9.19 5.05
CA ARG A 129 7.82 -8.30 4.16
C ARG A 129 6.98 -7.13 3.63
N VAL A 130 5.73 -7.38 3.24
CA VAL A 130 4.79 -6.31 2.82
C VAL A 130 4.54 -5.33 3.97
N HIS A 131 4.34 -5.84 5.19
CA HIS A 131 4.14 -4.99 6.37
C HIS A 131 5.38 -4.14 6.69
N GLU A 132 6.58 -4.73 6.63
CA GLU A 132 7.82 -3.99 6.83
C GLU A 132 8.03 -2.90 5.77
N TRP A 133 7.71 -3.19 4.50
CA TRP A 133 7.81 -2.23 3.41
C TRP A 133 6.81 -1.08 3.55
N ALA A 134 5.56 -1.38 3.90
CA ALA A 134 4.54 -0.39 4.21
C ALA A 134 4.98 0.51 5.37
N ARG A 135 5.46 -0.08 6.47
CA ARG A 135 5.95 0.64 7.65
C ARG A 135 7.11 1.56 7.32
N ALA A 136 8.08 1.09 6.54
CA ALA A 136 9.21 1.91 6.09
C ALA A 136 8.77 3.10 5.22
N THR A 137 7.71 2.93 4.44
CA THR A 137 7.13 3.98 3.61
C THR A 137 6.43 5.04 4.46
N VAL A 138 5.56 4.62 5.38
CA VAL A 138 4.91 5.52 6.34
C VAL A 138 5.95 6.28 7.15
N ALA A 139 6.94 5.58 7.70
CA ALA A 139 8.00 6.20 8.48
C ALA A 139 8.75 7.27 7.69
N ALA A 140 9.12 7.02 6.43
CA ALA A 140 9.84 8.01 5.61
C ALA A 140 9.06 9.32 5.44
N TYR A 141 7.75 9.24 5.17
CA TYR A 141 6.89 10.43 5.09
C TYR A 141 6.75 11.14 6.43
N LEU A 142 6.57 10.40 7.53
CA LEU A 142 6.39 11.01 8.86
C LEU A 142 7.70 11.59 9.42
N THR A 143 8.86 11.03 9.09
CA THR A 143 10.16 11.59 9.51
C THR A 143 10.44 12.95 8.87
N GLY A 144 9.93 13.21 7.67
CA GLY A 144 10.03 14.51 7.01
C GLY A 144 9.11 15.60 7.60
N LEU A 145 8.31 15.27 8.62
CA LEU A 145 7.50 16.25 9.37
C LEU A 145 8.26 16.92 10.52
N SER A 146 9.50 16.49 10.80
CA SER A 146 10.31 16.95 11.95
C SER A 146 11.34 18.04 11.61
N ASP A 147 11.29 18.63 10.41
CA ASP A 147 12.14 19.77 9.99
C ASP A 147 11.33 21.09 9.95
#